data_AF-A0AAD4QT01-F1
#
_entry.id   AF-A0AAD4QT01-F1
#
_cell.length_a   1.000
_cell.length_b   1.000
_cell.length_c   1.000
_cell.angle_alpha   90.00
_cell.angle_beta   90.00
_cell.angle_gamma   90.00
#
_symmetry.space_group_name_H-M   'P 1'
#
loop_
_entity.id
_entity.type
_entity.pdbx_description
1 polymer ?
#
loop_
_entity_poly.entity_id
_entity_poly.type
_entity_poly.pdbx_seq_one_letter_code
_entity_poly.pdbx_strand_id
1 'polypeptide(L)'
;MSSSTLPSSAFEALLPKLLNILKVTERPEGTSNARNKQDLLTGIQTFREALNQARDLANGLPGGESLIEEQEEMIVILERLKAKKKYVREQEGI
;
A
#
# COMPACT_ATOMS: atom_id res chain seq x y z
N MET A 1 18.60 -6.83 11.00
CA MET A 1 17.61 -5.75 10.81
C MET A 1 17.58 -5.45 9.32
N SER A 2 16.72 -6.14 8.59
CA SER A 2 16.62 -5.94 7.14
C SER A 2 16.08 -4.53 6.93
N SER A 3 16.89 -3.61 6.40
CA SER A 3 16.39 -2.31 5.98
C SER A 3 15.52 -2.53 4.74
N SER A 4 14.25 -2.82 4.96
CA SER A 4 13.26 -2.79 3.89
C SER A 4 13.06 -1.32 3.51
N THR A 5 13.88 -0.83 2.60
CA THR A 5 13.59 0.41 1.87
C THR A 5 12.21 0.25 1.26
N LEU A 6 11.27 1.09 1.68
CA LEU A 6 9.90 1.08 1.17
C LEU A 6 9.94 1.21 -0.36
N PRO A 7 9.15 0.43 -1.11
CA PRO A 7 9.15 0.47 -2.57
C PRO A 7 8.39 1.71 -3.07
N SER A 8 8.92 2.90 -2.79
CA SER A 8 8.26 4.20 -3.05
C SER A 8 8.00 4.43 -4.53
N SER A 9 8.85 3.91 -5.42
CA SER A 9 8.71 4.02 -6.87
C SER A 9 7.39 3.47 -7.41
N ALA A 10 6.82 2.43 -6.79
CA ALA A 10 5.53 1.88 -7.18
C ALA A 10 4.38 2.83 -6.84
N PHE A 11 4.48 3.57 -5.73
CA PHE A 11 3.49 4.56 -5.30
C PHE A 11 3.65 5.88 -6.06
N GLU A 12 4.88 6.33 -6.30
CA GLU A 12 5.20 7.53 -7.06
C GLU A 12 4.65 7.46 -8.51
N ALA A 13 4.61 6.26 -9.10
CA ALA A 13 4.08 6.04 -10.44
C ALA A 13 2.54 6.19 -10.54
N LEU A 14 1.80 6.20 -9.43
CA LEU A 14 0.33 6.28 -9.46
C LEU A 14 -0.17 7.65 -9.91
N LEU A 15 0.41 8.74 -9.38
CA LEU A 15 -0.02 10.10 -9.70
C LEU A 15 0.16 10.45 -11.20
N PRO A 16 1.32 10.19 -11.84
CA PRO A 16 1.48 10.40 -13.27
C PRO A 16 0.50 9.59 -14.13
N LYS A 17 0.18 8.34 -13.74
CA LYS A 17 -0.77 7.48 -14.46
C LYS A 17 -2.20 7.99 -14.34
N LEU A 18 -2.62 8.43 -13.15
CA LEU A 18 -3.92 9.07 -12.95
C LEU A 18 -4.02 10.40 -13.73
N LEU A 19 -2.97 11.23 -13.68
CA LEU A 19 -2.91 12.46 -14.46
C LEU A 19 -3.07 12.20 -15.96
N ASN A 20 -2.49 11.11 -16.48
CA ASN A 20 -2.65 10.74 -17.88
C ASN A 20 -4.12 10.41 -18.22
N ILE A 21 -4.83 9.69 -17.35
CA ILE A 21 -6.26 9.42 -17.52
C ILE A 21 -7.05 10.74 -17.58
N LEU A 22 -6.80 11.65 -16.63
CA LEU A 22 -7.49 12.95 -16.58
C LEU A 22 -7.25 13.77 -17.86
N LYS A 23 -6.00 13.82 -18.33
CA LYS A 23 -5.64 14.49 -19.59
C LYS A 23 -6.36 13.91 -20.80
N VAL A 24 -6.60 12.60 -20.84
CA VAL A 24 -7.38 11.98 -21.92
C VAL A 24 -8.85 12.36 -21.82
N THR A 25 -9.41 12.43 -20.61
CA THR A 25 -10.81 12.82 -20.41
C THR A 25 -11.09 14.29 -20.72
N GLU A 26 -10.09 15.16 -20.59
CA GLU A 26 -10.20 16.59 -20.90
C GLU A 26 -10.04 16.93 -22.39
N ARG A 27 -9.77 15.94 -23.25
CA ARG A 27 -9.61 16.18 -24.70
C ARG A 27 -10.93 16.71 -25.30
N PRO A 28 -10.88 17.68 -26.22
CA PRO A 28 -12.06 18.34 -26.77
C PRO A 28 -13.01 17.37 -27.52
N GLU A 29 -12.48 16.29 -28.10
CA GLU A 29 -13.26 15.26 -28.78
C GLU A 29 -13.76 14.15 -27.84
N GLY A 30 -13.48 14.26 -26.53
CA GLY A 30 -13.88 13.32 -25.48
C GLY A 30 -13.68 11.86 -25.89
N THR A 31 -14.66 11.00 -25.54
CA THR A 31 -14.70 9.59 -25.95
C THR A 31 -15.44 9.37 -27.28
N SER A 32 -15.89 10.43 -27.96
CA SER A 32 -16.52 10.31 -29.28
C SER A 32 -15.52 9.92 -30.38
N ASN A 33 -14.23 10.24 -30.18
CA ASN A 33 -13.15 9.69 -30.99
C ASN A 33 -12.75 8.29 -30.49
N ALA A 34 -12.78 7.29 -31.38
CA ALA A 34 -12.40 5.91 -31.08
C ALA A 34 -10.97 5.80 -30.51
N ARG A 35 -10.03 6.64 -30.97
CA ARG A 35 -8.66 6.69 -30.46
C ARG A 35 -8.61 7.18 -29.02
N ASN A 36 -9.34 8.25 -28.69
CA ASN A 36 -9.40 8.74 -27.31
C ASN A 36 -10.05 7.72 -26.38
N LYS A 37 -11.07 7.00 -26.84
CA LYS A 37 -11.68 5.90 -26.09
C LYS A 37 -10.66 4.79 -25.82
N GLN A 38 -9.87 4.41 -26.82
CA GLN A 38 -8.83 3.39 -26.66
C GLN A 38 -7.72 3.85 -25.71
N ASP A 39 -7.21 5.08 -25.88
CA ASP A 39 -6.22 5.70 -25.00
C ASP A 39 -6.71 5.73 -23.54
N LEU A 40 -7.99 6.04 -23.33
CA LEU A 40 -8.61 6.06 -22.00
C LEU A 40 -8.66 4.65 -21.37
N LEU A 41 -9.12 3.66 -22.14
CA LEU A 41 -9.19 2.27 -21.67
C LEU A 41 -7.80 1.73 -21.32
N THR A 42 -6.80 1.99 -22.17
CA THR A 42 -5.41 1.62 -21.89
C THR A 42 -4.88 2.34 -20.65
N GLY A 43 -5.14 3.65 -20.51
CA GLY A 43 -4.73 4.42 -19.34
C GLY A 43 -5.33 3.86 -18.04
N ILE A 44 -6.62 3.56 -18.04
CA ILE A 44 -7.33 2.95 -16.89
C ILE A 44 -6.73 1.59 -16.54
N GLN A 45 -6.48 0.74 -17.54
CA GLN A 45 -5.91 -0.59 -17.33
C GLN A 45 -4.52 -0.50 -16.71
N THR A 46 -3.63 0.31 -17.29
CA THR A 46 -2.27 0.52 -16.77
C THR A 46 -2.26 1.13 -15.37
N PHE A 47 -3.23 1.99 -15.04
CA PHE A 47 -3.37 2.54 -13.69
C PHE A 47 -3.84 1.48 -12.69
N ARG A 48 -4.82 0.64 -13.06
CA ARG A 48 -5.28 -0.48 -12.22
C ARG A 48 -4.16 -1.48 -11.93
N GLU A 49 -3.36 -1.81 -12.93
CA GLU A 49 -2.19 -2.69 -12.77
C GLU A 49 -1.19 -2.12 -11.77
N ALA A 50 -0.86 -0.82 -11.92
CA ALA A 50 0.05 -0.14 -10.99
C ALA A 50 -0.53 -0.05 -9.56
N LEU A 51 -1.83 0.20 -9.42
CA LEU A 51 -2.52 0.20 -8.13
C LEU A 51 -2.47 -1.16 -7.45
N ASN A 52 -2.75 -2.24 -8.19
CA ASN A 52 -2.69 -3.59 -7.65
C ASN A 52 -1.26 -3.93 -7.20
N GLN A 53 -0.25 -3.60 -8.01
CA GLN A 53 1.15 -3.80 -7.63
C GLN A 53 1.52 -3.02 -6.36
N ALA A 54 1.13 -1.75 -6.25
CA ALA A 54 1.39 -0.93 -5.06
C ALA A 54 0.70 -1.50 -3.82
N ARG A 55 -0.55 -1.97 -3.96
CA ARG A 55 -1.29 -2.64 -2.88
C ARG A 55 -0.63 -3.94 -2.45
N ASP A 56 -0.23 -4.78 -3.40
CA ASP A 56 0.39 -6.07 -3.09
C ASP A 56 1.75 -5.86 -2.38
N LEU A 57 2.50 -4.82 -2.76
CA LEU A 57 3.69 -4.39 -2.04
C LEU A 57 3.39 -3.89 -0.63
N ALA A 58 2.32 -3.11 -0.44
CA ALA A 58 1.89 -2.65 0.88
C ALA A 58 1.50 -3.81 1.79
N ASN A 59 0.68 -4.74 1.28
CA ASN A 59 0.24 -5.93 2.01
C ASN A 59 1.41 -6.89 2.31
N GLY A 60 2.45 -6.90 1.48
CA GLY A 60 3.66 -7.67 1.71
C GLY A 60 4.58 -7.11 2.82
N LEU A 61 4.30 -5.91 3.33
CA LEU A 61 5.00 -5.37 4.49
C LEU A 61 4.52 -6.06 5.77
N PRO A 62 5.38 -6.26 6.78
CA PRO A 62 4.95 -6.80 8.07
C PRO A 62 3.81 -5.96 8.67
N GLY A 63 2.67 -6.58 8.94
CA GLY A 63 1.47 -5.91 9.42
C GLY A 63 0.67 -5.16 8.35
N GLY A 64 1.13 -5.11 7.10
CA GLY A 64 0.48 -4.34 6.02
C GLY A 64 -0.89 -4.86 5.59
N GLU A 65 -1.26 -6.06 6.00
CA GLU A 65 -2.58 -6.67 5.80
C GLU A 65 -3.60 -6.28 6.89
N SER A 66 -3.13 -5.73 8.02
CA SER A 66 -3.95 -5.37 9.17
C SER A 66 -4.18 -3.87 9.23
N LEU A 67 -5.31 -3.48 9.82
CA LEU A 67 -5.56 -2.08 10.15
C LEU A 67 -4.54 -1.57 11.18
N ILE A 68 -4.31 -0.26 11.21
CA ILE A 68 -3.35 0.34 12.14
C ILE A 68 -3.81 0.10 13.58
N GLU A 69 -5.11 0.21 13.82
CA GLU A 69 -5.73 -0.01 15.11
C GLU A 69 -5.52 -1.44 15.62
N GLU A 70 -5.64 -2.44 14.74
CA GLU A 70 -5.38 -3.85 15.06
C GLU A 70 -3.90 -4.08 15.41
N GLN A 71 -2.99 -3.40 14.72
CA GLN A 71 -1.56 -3.45 15.01
C GLN A 71 -1.23 -2.80 16.36
N GLU A 72 -1.87 -1.68 16.69
CA GLU A 72 -1.71 -1.00 17.99
C GLU A 72 -2.19 -1.89 19.15
N GLU A 73 -3.36 -2.52 19.01
CA GLU A 73 -3.86 -3.47 20.01
C GLU A 73 -2.89 -4.64 20.22
N MET A 74 -2.38 -5.20 19.13
CA MET A 74 -1.38 -6.27 19.17
C MET A 74 -0.10 -5.83 19.88
N ILE A 75 0.40 -4.61 19.62
CA ILE A 75 1.56 -4.04 20.32
C ILE A 75 1.30 -4.01 21.83
N VAL A 76 0.15 -3.48 22.26
CA VAL A 76 -0.21 -3.40 23.68
C VAL A 76 -0.24 -4.79 24.34
N ILE A 77 -0.82 -5.78 23.66
CA ILE A 77 -0.87 -7.16 24.17
C ILE A 77 0.56 -7.74 24.29
N LEU A 78 1.38 -7.57 23.25
CA LEU A 78 2.76 -8.06 23.23
C LEU A 78 3.63 -7.41 24.30
N GLU A 79 3.46 -6.12 24.55
CA GLU A 79 4.16 -5.40 25.63
C GLU A 79 3.78 -5.94 27.01
N ARG A 80 2.49 -6.20 27.26
CA ARG A 80 2.02 -6.82 28.50
C ARG A 80 2.60 -8.22 28.70
N LEU A 81 2.62 -9.04 27.65
CA LEU A 81 3.21 -10.38 27.70
C LEU A 81 4.71 -10.33 27.99
N LYS A 82 5.43 -9.39 27.36
CA LYS A 82 6.86 -9.15 27.62
C LYS A 82 7.10 -8.74 29.08
N ALA A 83 6.31 -7.81 29.61
CA ALA A 83 6.41 -7.37 31.00
C ALA A 83 6.16 -8.53 31.98
N LYS A 84 5.10 -9.33 31.74
CA LYS A 84 4.80 -10.52 32.55
C LYS A 84 5.93 -11.54 32.50
N LYS A 85 6.48 -11.82 31.32
CA LYS A 85 7.60 -12.77 31.16
C LYS A 85 8.84 -12.29 31.91
N LYS A 86 9.14 -10.99 31.87
CA LYS A 86 10.26 -10.40 32.62
C LYS A 86 10.05 -10.57 34.13
N TYR A 87 8.86 -10.24 34.62
CA TYR A 87 8.51 -10.42 36.04
C TYR A 87 8.67 -11.88 36.49
N VAL A 88 8.17 -12.85 35.71
CA VAL A 88 8.30 -14.28 36.06
C VAL A 88 9.77 -14.70 36.16
N ARG A 89 10.61 -14.29 35.21
CA ARG A 89 12.05 -14.60 35.24
C ARG A 89 12.75 -14.04 36.47
N GLU A 90 12.41 -12.82 36.85
CA GLU A 90 12.94 -12.18 38.06
C GLU A 90 12.52 -12.92 39.35
N GLN A 91 11.30 -13.48 39.39
CA GLN A 91 10.82 -14.27 40.53
C GLN A 91 11.43 -15.69 40.58
N GLU A 92 11.76 -16.27 39.43
CA GLU A 92 12.37 -17.60 39.33
C GLU A 92 13.91 -17.57 39.45
N GLY A 93 14.52 -16.38 39.53
CA GLY A 93 15.96 -16.22 39.70
C GLY A 93 16.79 -16.61 38.47
N ILE A 94 16.19 -16.53 37.26
CA ILE A 94 16.80 -16.90 35.97
C ILE A 94 17.00 -15.66 35.09
#